data_AF-A0A6B2UDG2-F1
#
_entry.id   AF-A0A6B2UDG2-F1
#
_cell.length_a   1.000
_cell.length_b   1.000
_cell.length_c   1.000
_cell.angle_alpha   90.00
_cell.angle_beta   90.00
_cell.angle_gamma   90.00
#
_symmetry.space_group_name_H-M   'P 1'
#
loop_
_entity.id
_entity.type
_entity.pdbx_description
1 polymer ?
#
loop_
_entity_poly.entity_id
_entity_poly.type
_entity_poly.pdbx_seq_one_letter_code
_entity_poly.pdbx_strand_id
1 'polypeptide(L)'
;MTGLDHSAPVPEALATLVPAPRRVTPGTGTLRLDAATRLDAGPGTTTAARALRRDLGVPLGLDFPGTAAGDGTVVRLRIDDGRELGPEGYVLTVGADGVRITGGGPAGVYYGVQTLRQLAGPAALRRAPLAAAVPTTPG
;
A
#
# COMPACT_ATOMS: atom_id res chain seq x y z
N MET A 1 29.29 -25.89 -5.10
CA MET A 1 28.84 -25.53 -6.46
C MET A 1 27.48 -24.85 -6.30
N THR A 2 27.42 -23.62 -6.79
CA THR A 2 26.48 -22.52 -6.55
C THR A 2 25.00 -22.92 -6.47
N GLY A 3 24.39 -22.71 -5.30
CA GLY A 3 22.93 -22.64 -5.18
C GLY A 3 22.47 -21.29 -5.71
N LEU A 4 21.91 -21.29 -6.91
CA LEU A 4 21.27 -20.13 -7.50
C LEU A 4 20.10 -19.73 -6.61
N ASP A 5 20.29 -18.65 -5.86
CA ASP A 5 19.23 -17.80 -5.37
C ASP A 5 18.31 -17.45 -6.55
N HIS A 6 17.16 -18.11 -6.64
CA HIS A 6 16.12 -17.71 -7.58
C HIS A 6 15.46 -16.44 -7.04
N SER A 7 16.17 -15.32 -7.10
CA SER A 7 15.54 -14.02 -7.16
C SER A 7 14.85 -13.95 -8.52
N ALA A 8 13.55 -14.24 -8.57
CA ALA A 8 12.79 -14.03 -9.78
C ALA A 8 12.96 -12.56 -10.21
N PRO A 9 13.24 -12.28 -11.50
CA PRO A 9 13.30 -10.91 -11.98
C PRO A 9 11.96 -10.24 -11.67
N VAL A 10 12.02 -8.99 -11.20
CA VAL A 10 10.80 -8.18 -11.03
C VAL A 10 10.04 -8.19 -12.36
N PRO A 11 8.78 -8.64 -12.39
CA PRO A 11 7.95 -8.52 -13.59
C PRO A 11 7.99 -7.06 -14.07
N GLU A 12 8.05 -6.79 -15.38
CA GLU A 12 8.14 -5.43 -15.94
C GLU A 12 7.09 -4.47 -15.37
N ALA A 13 5.89 -4.98 -15.04
CA ALA A 13 4.83 -4.23 -14.38
C ALA A 13 5.25 -3.63 -13.01
N LEU A 14 6.15 -4.30 -12.29
CA LEU A 14 6.67 -3.87 -10.99
C LEU A 14 7.95 -3.03 -11.11
N ALA A 15 8.65 -3.10 -12.25
CA ALA A 15 9.80 -2.25 -12.54
C ALA A 15 9.40 -0.78 -12.82
N THR A 16 8.12 -0.51 -13.11
CA THR A 16 7.58 0.85 -13.34
C THR A 16 7.15 1.57 -12.06
N LEU A 17 7.26 0.91 -10.90
CA LEU A 17 6.98 1.53 -9.61
C LEU A 17 8.04 2.59 -9.33
N VAL A 18 7.62 3.75 -8.85
CA VAL A 18 8.52 4.85 -8.49
C VAL A 18 8.36 5.14 -7.00
N PRO A 19 9.40 4.92 -6.18
CA PRO A 19 10.69 4.27 -6.48
C PRO A 19 10.57 2.75 -6.72
N ALA A 20 11.44 2.19 -7.56
CA ALA A 20 11.38 0.77 -7.92
C ALA A 20 11.66 -0.11 -6.69
N PRO A 21 10.80 -1.09 -6.35
CA PRO A 21 11.07 -2.02 -5.27
C PRO A 21 12.34 -2.81 -5.61
N ARG A 22 13.28 -2.86 -4.66
CA ARG A 22 14.54 -3.60 -4.84
C ARG A 22 14.32 -5.11 -4.95
N ARG A 23 13.21 -5.62 -4.44
CA ARG A 23 12.86 -7.04 -4.48
C ARG A 23 11.34 -7.21 -4.44
N VAL A 24 10.81 -8.09 -5.28
CA VAL A 24 9.41 -8.51 -5.22
C VAL A 24 9.36 -10.03 -5.19
N THR A 25 8.58 -10.57 -4.27
CA THR A 25 8.23 -11.99 -4.24
C THR A 25 6.73 -12.09 -4.46
N PRO A 26 6.26 -12.58 -5.62
CA PRO A 26 4.84 -12.76 -5.86
C PRO A 26 4.25 -13.74 -4.85
N GLY A 27 3.23 -13.32 -4.12
CA GLY A 27 2.39 -14.20 -3.31
C GLY A 27 1.23 -14.77 -4.13
N THR A 28 0.57 -15.80 -3.62
CA THR A 28 -0.69 -16.31 -4.18
C THR A 28 -1.88 -15.72 -3.42
N GLY A 29 -2.96 -15.41 -4.16
CA GLY A 29 -4.21 -14.89 -3.59
C GLY A 29 -4.47 -13.42 -3.90
N THR A 30 -5.61 -12.92 -3.43
CA THR A 30 -6.08 -11.55 -3.64
C THR A 30 -6.45 -10.93 -2.31
N LEU A 31 -5.95 -9.72 -2.05
CA LEU A 31 -6.44 -8.94 -0.92
C LEU A 31 -7.61 -8.04 -1.37
N ARG A 32 -8.72 -8.12 -0.65
CA ARG A 32 -9.84 -7.19 -0.81
C ARG A 32 -9.77 -6.11 0.27
N LEU A 33 -9.72 -4.85 -0.17
CA LEU A 33 -9.95 -3.69 0.67
C LEU A 33 -11.44 -3.33 0.59
N ASP A 34 -12.07 -3.14 1.75
CA ASP A 34 -13.48 -2.81 1.90
C ASP A 34 -13.71 -1.83 3.06
N ALA A 35 -14.97 -1.46 3.30
CA ALA A 35 -15.33 -0.49 4.33
C ALA A 35 -14.96 -0.92 5.76
N ALA A 36 -14.77 -2.22 6.00
CA ALA A 36 -14.32 -2.73 7.29
C ALA A 36 -12.79 -2.68 7.44
N THR A 37 -12.05 -2.42 6.35
CA THR A 37 -10.60 -2.39 6.34
C THR A 37 -10.07 -1.23 7.17
N ARG A 38 -9.18 -1.54 8.11
CA ARG A 38 -8.70 -0.58 9.12
C ARG A 38 -7.27 -0.17 8.86
N LEU A 39 -6.89 0.99 9.39
CA LEU A 39 -5.51 1.45 9.36
C LEU A 39 -4.94 1.55 10.77
N ASP A 40 -3.98 0.68 11.03
CA ASP A 40 -3.16 0.70 12.22
C ASP A 40 -1.83 1.40 11.89
N ALA A 41 -1.77 2.70 12.18
CA ALA A 41 -0.62 3.56 11.92
C ALA A 41 0.23 3.75 13.19
N GLY A 42 1.47 3.26 13.16
CA GLY A 42 2.40 3.39 14.27
C GLY A 42 3.02 4.81 14.37
N PRO A 43 3.79 5.09 15.43
CA PRO A 43 4.49 6.36 15.60
C PRO A 43 5.34 6.73 14.37
N GLY A 44 5.36 8.02 14.01
CA GLY A 44 6.13 8.53 12.87
C GLY A 44 5.55 8.24 11.48
N THR A 45 4.43 7.53 11.38
CA THR A 45 3.83 7.15 10.08
C THR A 45 2.71 8.08 9.59
N THR A 46 2.47 9.21 10.25
CA THR A 46 1.35 10.14 9.98
C THR A 46 1.26 10.56 8.51
N THR A 47 2.38 10.91 7.87
CA THR A 47 2.40 11.31 6.46
C THR A 47 1.97 10.17 5.54
N ALA A 48 2.46 8.96 5.79
CA ALA A 48 2.09 7.77 5.03
C ALA A 48 0.61 7.40 5.25
N ALA A 49 0.11 7.51 6.49
CA ALA A 49 -1.30 7.27 6.81
C ALA A 49 -2.24 8.25 6.10
N ARG A 50 -1.87 9.52 5.99
CA ARG A 50 -2.62 10.53 5.21
C ARG A 50 -2.57 10.21 3.72
N ALA A 51 -1.40 9.86 3.19
CA ALA A 51 -1.25 9.48 1.79
C ALA A 51 -2.11 8.27 1.44
N LEU A 52 -2.16 7.26 2.31
CA LEU A 52 -3.00 6.08 2.10
C LEU A 52 -4.48 6.45 2.00
N ARG A 53 -4.99 7.26 2.93
CA ARG A 53 -6.40 7.71 2.89
C ARG A 53 -6.71 8.55 1.65
N ARG A 54 -5.79 9.42 1.25
CA ARG A 54 -5.95 10.27 0.06
C ARG A 54 -5.91 9.45 -1.25
N ASP A 55 -4.95 8.53 -1.36
CA ASP A 55 -4.61 7.88 -2.63
C ASP A 55 -5.36 6.55 -2.84
N LEU A 56 -5.78 5.89 -1.77
CA LEU A 56 -6.58 4.66 -1.78
C LEU A 56 -7.97 4.87 -1.19
N GLY A 57 -8.10 5.63 -0.10
CA GLY A 57 -9.39 5.82 0.57
C GLY A 57 -10.40 6.57 -0.29
N VAL A 58 -10.06 7.79 -0.69
CA VAL A 58 -10.96 8.63 -1.52
C VAL A 58 -11.37 7.93 -2.82
N PRO A 59 -10.46 7.34 -3.62
CA PRO A 59 -10.84 6.70 -4.88
C PRO A 59 -11.46 5.31 -4.71
N LEU A 60 -11.62 4.78 -3.50
CA LEU A 60 -12.31 3.51 -3.24
C LEU A 60 -13.55 3.68 -2.33
N GLY A 61 -13.81 4.90 -1.84
CA GLY A 61 -14.85 5.16 -0.85
C GLY A 61 -14.58 4.50 0.51
N LEU A 62 -13.30 4.41 0.91
CA LEU A 62 -12.86 3.76 2.15
C LEU A 62 -12.27 4.76 3.14
N ASP A 63 -12.75 4.75 4.39
CA ASP A 63 -12.30 5.70 5.42
C ASP A 63 -11.02 5.28 6.14
N PHE A 64 -10.72 3.97 6.16
CA PHE A 64 -9.62 3.38 6.90
C PHE A 64 -9.57 3.86 8.37
N PRO A 65 -10.55 3.45 9.21
CA PRO A 65 -10.62 3.86 10.60
C PRO A 65 -9.35 3.48 11.38
N GLY A 66 -8.94 4.37 12.29
CA GLY A 66 -7.67 4.31 13.02
C GLY A 66 -7.67 3.34 14.21
N THR A 67 -8.04 2.08 14.03
CA THR A 67 -8.05 1.10 15.13
C THR A 67 -7.49 -0.26 14.69
N ALA A 68 -6.59 -0.83 15.50
CA ALA A 68 -6.13 -2.21 15.35
C ALA A 68 -7.09 -3.23 15.99
N ALA A 69 -8.05 -2.77 16.80
CA ALA A 69 -8.89 -3.61 17.64
C ALA A 69 -10.19 -4.03 16.94
N GLY A 70 -10.34 -5.33 16.70
CA GLY A 70 -11.54 -6.01 16.18
C GLY A 70 -11.26 -6.76 14.87
N ASP A 71 -12.28 -7.46 14.36
CA ASP A 71 -12.12 -8.39 13.25
C ASP A 71 -12.06 -7.69 11.88
N GLY A 72 -11.27 -8.25 10.95
CA GLY A 72 -11.20 -7.83 9.56
C GLY A 72 -9.79 -7.52 9.05
N THR A 73 -9.71 -7.07 7.80
CA THR A 73 -8.46 -6.69 7.13
C THR A 73 -7.83 -5.47 7.80
N VAL A 74 -6.53 -5.54 8.11
CA VAL A 74 -5.80 -4.40 8.67
C VAL A 74 -4.63 -4.02 7.77
N VAL A 75 -4.52 -2.72 7.46
CA VAL A 75 -3.30 -2.13 6.91
C VAL A 75 -2.46 -1.61 8.07
N ARG A 76 -1.26 -2.15 8.24
CA ARG A 76 -0.34 -1.79 9.33
C ARG A 76 0.83 -1.00 8.77
N LEU A 77 1.06 0.18 9.32
CA LEU A 77 2.22 1.02 9.00
C LEU A 77 3.17 1.06 10.20
N ARG A 78 4.43 0.69 9.99
CA ARG A 78 5.45 0.66 11.05
C ARG A 78 6.77 1.23 10.54
N ILE A 79 7.52 1.85 11.45
CA ILE A 79 8.92 2.17 11.23
C ILE A 79 9.74 1.14 12.00
N ASP A 80 10.74 0.60 11.33
CA ASP A 80 11.79 -0.24 11.91
C ASP A 80 13.11 0.44 11.58
N ASP A 81 13.73 1.07 12.58
CA ASP A 81 14.99 1.80 12.42
C ASP A 81 16.22 0.87 12.34
N GLY A 82 15.98 -0.44 12.16
CA GLY A 82 16.98 -1.42 11.78
C GLY A 82 17.83 -0.95 10.60
N ARG A 83 19.16 -1.05 10.77
CA ARG A 83 20.18 -0.58 9.80
C ARG A 83 20.06 -1.23 8.41
N GLU A 84 19.29 -2.31 8.27
CA GLU A 84 19.20 -3.11 7.05
C GLU A 84 18.37 -2.46 5.92
N LEU A 85 17.31 -1.69 6.26
CA LEU A 85 16.45 -1.06 5.25
C LEU A 85 17.01 0.29 4.77
N GLY A 86 17.68 1.03 5.65
CA GLY A 86 18.05 2.42 5.41
C GLY A 86 16.83 3.36 5.39
N PRO A 87 17.02 4.70 5.41
CA PRO A 87 15.94 5.67 5.68
C PRO A 87 14.75 5.64 4.71
N GLU A 88 14.99 5.22 3.47
CA GLU A 88 14.00 5.13 2.39
C GLU A 88 13.58 3.69 2.06
N GLY A 89 14.24 2.69 2.63
CA GLY A 89 13.91 1.29 2.38
C GLY A 89 12.58 0.92 3.03
N TYR A 90 11.86 0.01 2.38
CA TYR A 90 10.63 -0.54 2.92
C TYR A 90 10.43 -2.00 2.55
N VAL A 91 9.62 -2.67 3.35
CA VAL A 91 9.07 -4.00 3.10
C VAL A 91 7.56 -3.88 3.05
N LEU A 92 6.97 -4.35 1.96
CA LEU A 92 5.53 -4.45 1.78
C LEU A 92 5.16 -5.94 1.77
N THR A 93 4.30 -6.35 2.70
CA THR A 93 3.75 -7.70 2.77
C THR A 93 2.24 -7.62 2.62
N VAL A 94 1.69 -8.40 1.69
CA VAL A 94 0.25 -8.55 1.47
C VAL A 94 -0.09 -10.01 1.73
N GLY A 95 -1.04 -10.27 2.62
CA GLY A 95 -1.47 -11.61 2.99
C GLY A 95 -2.95 -11.64 3.37
N ALA A 96 -3.44 -12.82 3.80
CA ALA A 96 -4.84 -13.03 4.16
C ALA A 96 -5.33 -12.08 5.28
N ASP A 97 -4.45 -11.74 6.22
CA ASP A 97 -4.77 -10.88 7.37
C ASP A 97 -4.65 -9.38 7.05
N GLY A 98 -4.25 -9.03 5.82
CA GLY A 98 -4.16 -7.65 5.32
C GLY A 98 -2.79 -7.24 4.80
N VAL A 99 -2.46 -5.96 4.98
CA VAL A 99 -1.22 -5.34 4.47
C VAL A 99 -0.34 -4.94 5.63
N ARG A 100 0.96 -5.17 5.51
CA ARG A 100 1.96 -4.61 6.41
C ARG A 100 3.05 -3.89 5.62
N ILE A 101 3.29 -2.65 6.01
CA ILE A 101 4.32 -1.78 5.45
C ILE A 101 5.26 -1.40 6.58
N THR A 102 6.50 -1.86 6.47
CA THR A 102 7.57 -1.51 7.40
C THR A 102 8.61 -0.70 6.64
N GLY A 103 8.92 0.52 7.09
CA GLY A 103 9.96 1.36 6.49
C GLY A 103 11.13 1.56 7.44
N GLY A 104 12.33 1.74 6.89
CA GLY A 104 13.53 2.15 7.65
C GLY A 104 13.48 3.58 8.21
N GLY A 105 12.42 4.31 7.87
CA GLY A 105 12.11 5.66 8.30
C GLY A 105 10.77 6.12 7.70
N PRO A 106 10.33 7.36 7.99
CA PRO A 106 9.06 7.89 7.48
C PRO A 106 8.96 7.88 5.94
N ALA A 107 10.08 8.15 5.25
CA ALA A 107 10.15 8.12 3.79
C ALA A 107 9.92 6.70 3.25
N GLY A 108 10.54 5.69 3.84
CA GLY A 108 10.33 4.29 3.46
C GLY A 108 8.87 3.87 3.58
N VAL A 109 8.20 4.19 4.68
CA VAL A 109 6.77 3.86 4.86
C VAL A 109 5.91 4.56 3.79
N TYR A 110 6.22 5.81 3.45
CA TYR A 110 5.52 6.55 2.40
C TYR A 110 5.70 5.88 1.02
N TYR A 111 6.91 5.46 0.67
CA TYR A 111 7.17 4.75 -0.59
C TYR A 111 6.47 3.38 -0.64
N GLY A 112 6.37 2.68 0.49
CA GLY A 112 5.56 1.46 0.59
C GLY A 112 4.07 1.72 0.30
N VAL A 113 3.51 2.83 0.78
CA VAL A 113 2.12 3.22 0.47
C VAL A 113 1.95 3.54 -1.02
N GLN A 114 2.90 4.25 -1.65
CA GLN A 114 2.86 4.51 -3.09
C GLN A 114 2.89 3.21 -3.90
N THR A 115 3.68 2.25 -3.46
CA THR A 115 3.76 0.93 -4.09
C THR A 115 2.45 0.16 -3.94
N LEU A 116 1.83 0.16 -2.76
CA LEU A 116 0.51 -0.43 -2.55
C LEU A 116 -0.55 0.16 -3.48
N ARG A 117 -0.56 1.50 -3.63
CA ARG A 117 -1.45 2.20 -4.55
C ARG A 117 -1.26 1.75 -5.99
N GLN A 118 -0.01 1.63 -6.44
CA GLN A 118 0.30 1.18 -7.79
C GLN A 118 -0.11 -0.29 -8.00
N LEU A 119 0.04 -1.15 -7.00
CA LEU A 119 -0.40 -2.56 -7.02
C LEU A 119 -1.91 -2.73 -7.05
N ALA A 120 -2.68 -1.86 -6.38
CA ALA A 120 -4.14 -1.85 -6.52
C ALA A 120 -4.55 -1.62 -7.99
N GLY A 121 -3.72 -0.90 -8.74
CA GLY A 121 -3.88 -0.68 -10.16
C GLY A 121 -5.04 0.26 -10.50
N PRO A 122 -5.05 0.80 -11.72
CA PRO A 122 -6.09 1.74 -12.14
C PRO A 122 -7.47 1.08 -12.25
N ALA A 123 -7.56 -0.26 -12.40
CA ALA A 123 -8.83 -0.96 -12.45
C ALA A 123 -9.54 -1.04 -11.08
N ALA A 124 -8.81 -1.19 -9.97
CA ALA A 124 -9.40 -1.13 -8.63
C ALA A 124 -9.83 0.30 -8.30
N LEU A 125 -9.00 1.30 -8.62
CA LEU A 125 -9.30 2.72 -8.39
C LEU A 125 -10.43 3.25 -9.30
N ARG A 126 -10.67 2.65 -10.47
CA ARG A 126 -11.81 2.99 -11.36
C ARG A 126 -13.15 2.44 -10.87
N ARG A 127 -13.16 1.50 -9.92
CA ARG A 127 -14.39 0.90 -9.38
C ARG A 127 -15.00 1.68 -8.21
N ALA A 128 -14.44 2.83 -7.80
CA ALA A 128 -15.26 3.79 -7.06
C ALA A 128 -16.42 4.26 -7.93
N PRO A 129 -17.62 4.53 -7.35
CA PRO A 129 -18.71 5.10 -8.11
C PRO A 129 -18.25 6.43 -8.68
N LEU A 130 -18.13 6.50 -10.01
CA LEU A 130 -18.28 7.75 -10.73
C LEU A 130 -19.72 8.19 -10.46
N ALA A 131 -19.95 8.92 -9.37
CA ALA A 131 -21.06 9.86 -9.36
C ALA A 131 -20.72 10.84 -10.48
N ALA A 132 -21.28 10.58 -11.67
CA ALA A 132 -21.21 11.46 -12.80
C ALA A 132 -21.83 12.80 -12.34
N ALA A 133 -20.99 13.72 -11.90
CA ALA A 133 -21.36 15.12 -11.83
C ALA A 133 -21.61 15.53 -13.27
N VAL A 134 -22.88 15.53 -13.67
CA VAL A 134 -23.33 16.15 -14.90
C VAL A 134 -22.94 17.63 -14.76
N PRO A 135 -22.05 18.20 -15.59
CA PRO A 135 -21.79 19.62 -15.55
C PRO A 135 -23.07 20.30 -16.02
N THR A 136 -23.85 20.84 -15.08
CA THR A 136 -24.90 21.80 -15.41
C THR A 136 -24.21 23.12 -15.71
N THR A 137 -24.09 23.46 -16.98
CA THR A 137 -23.79 24.82 -17.42
C THR A 137 -24.99 25.72 -17.09
N PRO A 138 -24.83 26.81 -16.30
CA PRO A 138 -25.82 27.87 -16.27
C PRO A 138 -25.82 28.61 -17.61
N GLY A 139 -27.02 28.88 -18.14
CA GLY A 139 -27.23 29.78 -19.28
C GLY A 139 -27.19 31.25 -18.91
#